data_AF-A0A420WX75-F1
#
_entry.id   AF-A0A420WX75-F1
#
_cell.length_a   1.000
_cell.length_b   1.000
_cell.length_c   1.000
_cell.angle_alpha   90.00
_cell.angle_beta   90.00
_cell.angle_gamma   90.00
#
_symmetry.space_group_name_H-M   'P 1'
#
loop_
_entity.id
_entity.type
_entity.pdbx_description
1 polymer ?
#
loop_
_entity_poly.entity_id
_entity_poly.type
_entity_poly.pdbx_seq_one_letter_code
_entity_poly.pdbx_strand_id
1 'polypeptide(L)'
;MSMKEDDRNRRRFMRRALTLVPAAGLVATVAAPSRADGQRQRSEALDAEALENILYWGADPSGRRDSSEAFVRAVRSERVKNLYIPPGTYAIGRHVDLRRRNLIGGGRSRADRSDDEGARLVPHHTLGDEPMFSNHGPVVRDLVFNGDGYRGELTCLRVYGYNSVIENVSFKSAARALYAGDNLVNFNLLRCTFVGVGTGLLVDSEDSESTTVRLIGNEFNYCNDAFITRGRLHGTTFQDNIFENLRGDAILAQLIYDSNFIGNWWEGREGDKQPWPTVRTSMSQQIMRCFAAANKAHYGWRDIFSDEKNSGRMGGVSTDGGTLVVRESTASGIRVEPSTIRATVDEWGPATPFVIQSSASGKSQHTNPLVFRHSAHGGNIEFDTAESAGRKGIWDGRLRFASQVEEDDTLHYDEYRINRERPGIVGETALVDKKGQLRHALTGVSQFVRWHRHDSGGPGCDFFDRHEETGDGRVELSCPGGEVEFRDPVITVTVDDSGIVCDGIEHIPSYSGASRYRAWKGFVFRFIERDGGRPHTPDSFSVQMFHPQ
;
A
#
# COMPACT_ATOMS: atom_id res chain seq x y z
N MET A 1 12.16 50.15 9.85
CA MET A 1 10.86 50.25 9.17
C MET A 1 9.79 49.73 10.10
N SER A 2 8.69 50.46 10.26
CA SER A 2 7.72 50.30 11.35
C SER A 2 6.66 49.24 11.03
N MET A 3 6.27 48.44 12.02
CA MET A 3 5.11 47.51 12.03
C MET A 3 3.77 48.13 11.57
N LYS A 4 3.69 49.45 11.34
CA LYS A 4 2.51 50.15 10.82
C LYS A 4 2.38 50.16 9.29
N GLU A 5 3.42 49.79 8.52
CA GLU A 5 3.35 49.75 7.05
C GLU A 5 2.78 48.42 6.53
N ASP A 6 2.99 47.33 7.25
CA ASP A 6 2.57 45.98 6.84
C ASP A 6 1.04 45.77 6.94
N ASP A 7 0.41 46.40 7.94
CA ASP A 7 -1.05 46.35 8.14
C ASP A 7 -1.84 47.15 7.08
N ARG A 8 -1.18 48.13 6.43
CA ARG A 8 -1.77 48.92 5.33
C ARG A 8 -1.79 48.15 4.01
N ASN A 9 -0.79 47.31 3.77
CA ASN A 9 -0.73 46.48 2.57
C ASN A 9 -1.69 45.28 2.64
N ARG A 10 -1.87 44.69 3.82
CA ARG A 10 -2.89 43.64 4.07
C ARG A 10 -4.32 44.14 3.83
N ARG A 11 -4.66 45.35 4.27
CA ARG A 11 -5.99 45.97 4.02
C ARG A 11 -6.22 46.36 2.56
N ARG A 12 -5.16 46.70 1.80
CA ARG A 12 -5.26 46.95 0.34
C ARG A 12 -5.46 45.67 -0.46
N PHE A 13 -4.88 44.55 -0.04
CA PHE A 13 -5.07 43.25 -0.68
C PHE A 13 -6.50 42.73 -0.48
N MET A 14 -7.05 42.85 0.74
CA MET A 14 -8.44 42.45 1.05
C MET A 14 -9.48 43.33 0.35
N ARG A 15 -9.19 44.61 0.07
CA ARG A 15 -10.10 45.50 -0.68
C ARG A 15 -10.13 45.25 -2.19
N ARG A 16 -9.11 44.63 -2.78
CA ARG A 16 -9.09 44.30 -4.22
C ARG A 16 -9.71 42.95 -4.54
N ALA A 17 -9.70 41.99 -3.61
CA ALA A 17 -10.35 40.69 -3.79
C ALA A 17 -11.90 40.75 -3.81
N LEU A 18 -12.50 41.85 -3.37
CA LEU A 18 -13.96 42.06 -3.32
C LEU A 18 -14.55 42.75 -4.57
N THR A 19 -13.78 42.92 -5.66
CA THR A 19 -14.23 43.69 -6.85
C THR A 19 -14.18 42.94 -8.19
N LEU A 20 -14.14 41.61 -8.18
CA LEU A 20 -14.25 40.81 -9.41
C LEU A 20 -15.39 39.79 -9.31
N VAL A 21 -16.62 40.27 -9.55
CA VAL A 21 -17.78 39.48 -9.99
C VAL A 21 -18.46 40.30 -11.11
N PRO A 22 -18.92 39.68 -12.23
CA PRO A 22 -19.32 40.41 -13.42
C PRO A 22 -20.64 41.16 -13.23
N ALA A 23 -20.72 42.35 -13.82
CA ALA A 23 -21.95 43.13 -13.94
C ALA A 23 -22.89 42.49 -14.96
N ALA A 24 -23.97 41.87 -14.47
CA ALA A 24 -25.18 41.62 -15.25
C ALA A 24 -26.20 42.72 -14.92
N GLY A 25 -26.61 43.47 -15.93
CA GLY A 25 -27.46 44.63 -15.81
C GLY A 25 -28.88 44.30 -15.31
N LEU A 26 -29.30 45.03 -14.29
CA LEU A 26 -30.69 45.32 -13.97
C LEU A 26 -30.69 46.70 -13.30
N VAL A 27 -31.13 47.72 -14.02
CA VAL A 27 -31.43 49.04 -13.45
C VAL A 27 -32.69 48.87 -12.61
N ALA A 28 -32.50 48.51 -11.35
CA ALA A 28 -33.49 48.76 -10.31
C ALA A 28 -33.06 50.03 -9.59
N THR A 29 -33.93 51.04 -9.59
CA THR A 29 -33.81 52.23 -8.73
C THR A 29 -33.70 51.79 -7.28
N VAL A 30 -32.47 51.73 -6.75
CA VAL A 30 -32.23 51.46 -5.33
C VAL A 30 -32.53 52.75 -4.58
N ALA A 31 -33.74 52.86 -4.03
CA ALA A 31 -33.98 53.78 -2.94
C ALA A 31 -33.02 53.39 -1.80
N ALA A 32 -32.13 54.29 -1.40
CA ALA A 32 -31.29 54.08 -0.23
C ALA A 32 -32.24 53.76 0.95
N PRO A 33 -32.04 52.63 1.66
CA PRO A 33 -32.92 52.28 2.77
C PRO A 33 -32.90 53.44 3.76
N SER A 34 -34.09 53.83 4.22
CA SER A 34 -34.21 54.91 5.19
C SER A 34 -33.43 54.54 6.44
N ARG A 35 -32.91 55.54 7.18
CA ARG A 35 -32.16 55.30 8.43
C ARG A 35 -32.96 54.46 9.44
N ALA A 36 -34.29 54.47 9.35
CA ALA A 36 -35.20 53.65 10.15
C ALA A 36 -35.24 52.18 9.69
N ASP A 37 -35.21 51.89 8.38
CA ASP A 37 -35.17 50.52 7.85
C ASP A 37 -33.84 49.83 8.17
N GLY A 38 -32.73 50.59 8.06
CA GLY A 38 -31.41 50.11 8.47
C GLY A 38 -31.29 49.87 9.98
N GLN A 39 -32.01 50.63 10.82
CA GLN A 39 -32.06 50.40 12.27
C GLN A 39 -32.93 49.18 12.62
N ARG A 40 -34.06 48.97 11.93
CA ARG A 40 -34.92 47.78 12.13
C ARG A 40 -34.21 46.49 11.74
N GLN A 41 -33.62 46.43 10.56
CA GLN A 41 -32.87 45.24 10.11
C GLN A 41 -31.68 44.92 11.04
N ARG A 42 -31.00 45.95 11.55
CA ARG A 42 -29.93 45.78 12.53
C ARG A 42 -30.45 45.30 13.89
N SER A 43 -31.61 45.77 14.34
CA SER A 43 -32.27 45.29 15.57
C SER A 43 -32.68 43.83 15.43
N GLU A 44 -33.33 43.46 14.33
CA GLU A 44 -33.77 42.08 14.08
C GLU A 44 -32.57 41.10 13.96
N ALA A 45 -31.46 41.56 13.39
CA ALA A 45 -30.22 40.78 13.32
C ALA A 45 -29.57 40.60 14.70
N LEU A 46 -29.52 41.65 15.53
CA LEU A 46 -29.03 41.57 16.91
C LEU A 46 -29.93 40.68 17.79
N ASP A 47 -31.24 40.75 17.60
CA ASP A 47 -32.20 39.88 18.27
C ASP A 47 -32.03 38.42 17.83
N ALA A 48 -31.74 38.16 16.54
CA ALA A 48 -31.45 36.83 16.05
C ALA A 48 -30.15 36.26 16.64
N GLU A 49 -29.07 37.05 16.71
CA GLU A 49 -27.80 36.65 17.32
C GLU A 49 -27.95 36.39 18.83
N ALA A 50 -28.70 37.24 19.54
CA ALA A 50 -29.01 37.04 20.94
C ALA A 50 -29.81 35.76 21.18
N LEU A 51 -30.77 35.42 20.30
CA LEU A 51 -31.55 34.18 20.37
C LEU A 51 -30.70 32.92 20.18
N GLU A 52 -29.59 32.98 19.45
CA GLU A 52 -28.69 31.83 19.31
C GLU A 52 -27.79 31.65 20.54
N ASN A 53 -27.64 32.68 21.39
CA ASN A 53 -26.85 32.61 22.62
C ASN A 53 -27.62 31.93 23.77
N ILE A 54 -27.02 30.92 24.40
CA ILE A 54 -27.68 30.14 25.45
C ILE A 54 -28.01 30.95 26.72
N LEU A 55 -27.28 32.04 26.97
CA LEU A 55 -27.56 32.94 28.10
C LEU A 55 -28.92 33.64 27.96
N TYR A 56 -29.36 33.93 26.73
CA TYR A 56 -30.68 34.51 26.47
C TYR A 56 -31.79 33.60 27.01
N TRP A 57 -31.57 32.29 26.95
CA TRP A 57 -32.50 31.27 27.41
C TRP A 57 -32.37 30.95 28.90
N GLY A 58 -31.54 31.69 29.63
CA GLY A 58 -31.38 31.58 31.08
C GLY A 58 -30.42 30.50 31.55
N ALA A 59 -29.45 30.09 30.72
CA ALA A 59 -28.38 29.21 31.16
C ALA A 59 -27.50 29.90 32.22
N ASP A 60 -26.94 29.11 33.14
CA ASP A 60 -26.10 29.61 34.21
C ASP A 60 -24.61 29.33 33.91
N PRO A 61 -23.82 30.36 33.52
CA PRO A 61 -22.41 30.19 33.18
C PRO A 61 -21.51 29.98 34.40
N SER A 62 -22.04 30.03 35.63
CA SER A 62 -21.27 29.77 36.84
C SER A 62 -21.25 28.29 37.23
N GLY A 63 -22.01 27.43 36.55
CA GLY A 63 -22.11 26.00 36.83
C GLY A 63 -22.86 25.65 38.12
N ARG A 64 -23.43 26.64 38.83
CA ARG A 64 -24.10 26.44 40.12
C ARG A 64 -25.51 25.89 39.98
N ARG A 65 -26.16 26.19 38.85
CA ARG A 65 -27.52 25.73 38.55
C ARG A 65 -27.54 24.91 37.26
N ASP A 66 -28.50 23.99 37.20
CA ASP A 66 -28.77 23.23 35.99
C ASP A 66 -29.21 24.17 34.85
N SER A 67 -28.47 24.11 33.75
CA SER A 67 -28.70 24.85 32.52
C SER A 67 -29.51 24.06 31.48
N SER A 68 -29.80 22.79 31.72
CA SER A 68 -30.51 21.90 30.77
C SER A 68 -31.85 22.48 30.27
N GLU A 69 -32.61 23.16 31.13
CA GLU A 69 -33.87 23.81 30.76
C GLU A 69 -33.66 24.96 29.76
N ALA A 70 -32.57 25.72 29.89
CA ALA A 70 -32.22 26.77 28.93
C ALA A 70 -31.95 26.19 27.54
N PHE A 71 -31.22 25.09 27.47
CA PHE A 71 -31.01 24.34 26.22
C PHE A 71 -32.33 23.84 25.63
N VAL A 72 -33.19 23.23 26.45
CA VAL A 72 -34.51 22.74 25.99
C VAL A 72 -35.40 23.88 25.47
N ARG A 73 -35.37 25.06 26.10
CA ARG A 73 -36.09 26.23 25.59
C ARG A 73 -35.52 26.72 24.26
N ALA A 74 -34.20 26.79 24.14
CA ALA A 74 -33.53 27.25 22.92
C ALA A 74 -33.84 26.36 21.71
N VAL A 75 -33.75 25.03 21.85
CA VAL A 75 -33.97 24.08 20.75
C VAL A 75 -35.43 23.97 20.31
N ARG A 76 -36.38 24.41 21.16
CA ARG A 76 -37.80 24.53 20.79
C ARG A 76 -38.07 25.71 19.87
N SER A 77 -37.16 26.68 19.81
CA SER A 77 -37.29 27.80 18.89
C SER A 77 -37.01 27.37 17.45
N GLU A 78 -37.92 27.70 16.54
CA GLU A 78 -37.75 27.49 15.10
C GLU A 78 -36.73 28.45 14.48
N ARG A 79 -36.45 29.58 15.15
CA ARG A 79 -35.54 30.62 14.69
C ARG A 79 -34.07 30.32 14.97
N VAL A 80 -33.80 29.48 15.97
CA VAL A 80 -32.44 29.12 16.40
C VAL A 80 -31.95 27.98 15.54
N LYS A 81 -30.79 28.13 14.88
CA LYS A 81 -30.14 27.04 14.14
C LYS A 81 -28.84 26.61 14.81
N ASN A 82 -28.16 27.56 15.42
CA ASN A 82 -26.96 27.34 16.21
C ASN A 82 -27.23 27.66 17.67
N LEU A 83 -26.69 26.83 18.57
CA LEU A 83 -26.60 27.13 19.99
C LEU A 83 -25.19 27.63 20.28
N TYR A 84 -25.04 28.93 20.45
CA TYR A 84 -23.82 29.56 20.90
C TYR A 84 -23.72 29.48 22.42
N ILE A 85 -22.66 28.86 22.91
CA ILE A 85 -22.35 28.73 24.33
C ILE A 85 -21.13 29.62 24.59
N PRO A 86 -21.29 30.80 25.22
CA PRO A 86 -20.15 31.64 25.54
C PRO A 86 -19.28 31.00 26.64
N PRO A 87 -18.04 31.48 26.85
CA PRO A 87 -17.19 30.98 27.93
C PRO A 87 -17.89 30.97 29.30
N GLY A 88 -17.65 29.92 30.07
CA GLY A 88 -18.34 29.66 31.34
C GLY A 88 -18.50 28.16 31.58
N THR A 89 -18.92 27.81 32.79
CA THR A 89 -19.28 26.44 33.17
C THR A 89 -20.79 26.30 33.21
N TYR A 90 -21.34 25.30 32.51
CA TYR A 90 -22.77 25.06 32.43
C TYR A 90 -23.05 23.63 32.89
N ALA A 91 -23.76 23.50 34.01
CA ALA A 91 -24.15 22.20 34.53
C ALA A 91 -25.36 21.67 33.76
N ILE A 92 -25.31 20.41 33.31
CA ILE A 92 -26.38 19.75 32.55
C ILE A 92 -26.95 18.62 33.40
N GLY A 93 -28.18 18.81 33.87
CA GLY A 93 -28.83 17.92 34.84
C GLY A 93 -29.92 17.00 34.30
N ARG A 94 -30.16 17.03 32.99
CA ARG A 94 -30.95 16.01 32.28
C ARG A 94 -30.55 15.99 30.81
N HIS A 95 -30.91 14.91 30.14
CA HIS A 95 -30.75 14.75 28.70
C HIS A 95 -31.32 15.93 27.90
N VAL A 96 -30.58 16.38 26.88
CA VAL A 96 -31.02 17.41 25.92
C VAL A 96 -31.00 16.86 24.49
N ASP A 97 -32.18 16.72 23.89
CA ASP A 97 -32.33 16.52 22.44
C ASP A 97 -32.11 17.86 21.72
N LEU A 98 -31.02 17.95 20.94
CA LEU A 98 -30.62 19.17 20.24
C LEU A 98 -31.47 19.47 19.00
N ARG A 99 -32.40 18.60 18.58
CA ARG A 99 -33.32 18.83 17.45
C ARG A 99 -32.62 19.35 16.18
N ARG A 100 -31.48 18.74 15.86
CA ARG A 100 -30.60 19.06 14.73
C ARG A 100 -30.03 20.49 14.76
N ARG A 101 -29.93 21.12 15.94
CA ARG A 101 -29.23 22.39 16.13
C ARG A 101 -27.73 22.17 16.28
N ASN A 102 -26.93 23.04 15.67
CA ASN A 102 -25.48 23.01 15.86
C ASN A 102 -25.14 23.42 17.30
N LEU A 103 -24.03 22.89 17.82
CA LEU A 103 -23.53 23.21 19.16
C LEU A 103 -22.16 23.89 19.01
N ILE A 104 -22.08 25.17 19.36
CA ILE A 104 -20.89 25.98 19.07
C ILE A 104 -20.47 26.70 20.36
N GLY A 105 -19.29 26.38 20.87
CA GLY A 105 -18.76 27.03 22.06
C GLY A 105 -17.92 28.27 21.77
N GLY A 106 -17.58 28.99 22.83
CA GLY A 106 -16.70 30.16 22.80
C GLY A 106 -15.20 29.85 22.73
N GLY A 107 -14.82 28.58 22.56
CA GLY A 107 -13.43 28.13 22.51
C GLY A 107 -13.12 26.99 23.48
N ARG A 108 -12.01 26.28 23.24
CA ARG A 108 -11.38 25.37 24.21
C ARG A 108 -10.13 26.03 24.82
N SER A 109 -9.88 25.79 26.11
CA SER A 109 -8.61 26.16 26.73
C SER A 109 -7.52 25.13 26.42
N ARG A 110 -6.24 25.57 26.48
CA ARG A 110 -5.10 24.64 26.50
C ARG A 110 -5.07 23.92 27.85
N ALA A 111 -4.57 22.68 27.84
CA ALA A 111 -4.59 21.74 28.97
C ALA A 111 -4.03 22.27 30.31
N ASP A 112 -3.32 23.41 30.30
CA ASP A 112 -2.62 24.00 31.43
C ASP A 112 -3.11 25.41 31.85
N ARG A 113 -4.16 25.98 31.22
CA ARG A 113 -4.55 27.38 31.50
C ARG A 113 -6.05 27.58 31.73
N SER A 114 -6.32 28.08 32.94
CA SER A 114 -7.55 28.73 33.47
C SER A 114 -8.89 28.09 33.12
N ASP A 115 -9.62 27.71 34.17
CA ASP A 115 -11.01 27.25 34.13
C ASP A 115 -12.01 28.26 33.51
N ASP A 116 -11.56 29.46 33.15
CA ASP A 116 -12.38 30.61 32.74
C ASP A 116 -12.42 30.89 31.22
N GLU A 117 -11.60 30.25 30.39
CA GLU A 117 -11.43 30.65 28.97
C GLU A 117 -12.30 29.88 27.96
N GLY A 118 -13.01 28.83 28.36
CA GLY A 118 -13.77 27.96 27.43
C GLY A 118 -15.24 27.76 27.81
N ALA A 119 -16.02 27.25 26.85
CA ALA A 119 -17.41 26.85 27.06
C ALA A 119 -17.49 25.41 27.59
N ARG A 120 -17.59 25.27 28.93
CA ARG A 120 -17.49 23.99 29.63
C ARG A 120 -18.87 23.44 30.00
N LEU A 121 -19.17 22.25 29.51
CA LEU A 121 -20.36 21.47 29.80
C LEU A 121 -19.98 20.40 30.83
N VAL A 122 -20.60 20.46 32.02
CA VAL A 122 -20.35 19.52 33.12
C VAL A 122 -21.63 18.77 33.48
N PRO A 123 -21.57 17.49 33.84
CA PRO A 123 -22.76 16.79 34.31
C PRO A 123 -23.16 17.33 35.69
N HIS A 124 -24.43 17.64 35.87
CA HIS A 124 -25.00 17.84 37.19
C HIS A 124 -25.36 16.46 37.78
N HIS A 125 -25.41 16.34 39.11
CA HIS A 125 -25.66 15.07 39.80
C HIS A 125 -27.02 14.41 39.47
N THR A 126 -27.93 15.14 38.81
CA THR A 126 -29.26 14.66 38.40
C THR A 126 -29.31 14.07 36.99
N LEU A 127 -28.23 14.15 36.21
CA LEU A 127 -28.21 13.72 34.79
C LEU A 127 -28.59 12.24 34.60
N GLY A 128 -28.13 11.36 35.51
CA GLY A 128 -28.31 9.92 35.40
C GLY A 128 -27.39 9.30 34.34
N ASP A 129 -27.81 8.19 33.74
CA ASP A 129 -27.02 7.42 32.77
C ASP A 129 -27.32 7.78 31.30
N GLU A 130 -28.22 8.74 31.06
CA GLU A 130 -28.53 9.25 29.73
C GLU A 130 -27.37 10.12 29.17
N PRO A 131 -27.18 10.18 27.84
CA PRO A 131 -26.24 11.13 27.24
C PRO A 131 -26.58 12.58 27.61
N MET A 132 -25.58 13.46 27.81
CA MET A 132 -25.87 14.89 28.02
C MET A 132 -26.65 15.47 26.82
N PHE A 133 -26.19 15.17 25.61
CA PHE A 133 -26.79 15.66 24.38
C PHE A 133 -27.00 14.55 23.35
N SER A 134 -28.02 14.69 22.51
CA SER A 134 -28.25 13.87 21.32
C SER A 134 -28.79 14.70 20.15
N ASN A 135 -28.86 14.08 18.97
CA ASN A 135 -29.54 14.65 17.80
C ASN A 135 -29.03 16.06 17.45
N HIS A 136 -27.72 16.25 17.53
CA HIS A 136 -27.07 17.49 17.12
C HIS A 136 -27.23 17.76 15.63
N GLY A 137 -27.10 19.02 15.22
CA GLY A 137 -26.98 19.41 13.82
C GLY A 137 -25.63 18.99 13.23
N PRO A 138 -25.34 19.33 11.97
CA PRO A 138 -24.09 18.91 11.31
C PRO A 138 -22.78 19.32 12.02
N VAL A 139 -22.81 20.30 12.93
CA VAL A 139 -21.61 20.87 13.54
C VAL A 139 -21.67 20.86 15.07
N VAL A 140 -20.62 20.32 15.69
CA VAL A 140 -20.30 20.47 17.11
C VAL A 140 -18.86 20.96 17.22
N ARG A 141 -18.60 22.14 17.79
CA ARG A 141 -17.24 22.68 17.85
C ARG A 141 -16.95 23.63 18.99
N ASP A 142 -15.66 23.77 19.30
CA ASP A 142 -15.12 24.79 20.22
C ASP A 142 -15.64 24.68 21.67
N LEU A 143 -15.74 23.45 22.19
CA LEU A 143 -16.38 23.12 23.47
C LEU A 143 -15.49 22.26 24.37
N VAL A 144 -15.82 22.22 25.66
CA VAL A 144 -15.21 21.32 26.64
C VAL A 144 -16.31 20.52 27.35
N PHE A 145 -16.29 19.20 27.23
CA PHE A 145 -17.04 18.30 28.09
C PHE A 145 -16.14 17.82 29.24
N ASN A 146 -16.54 18.10 30.47
CA ASN A 146 -15.76 17.71 31.65
C ASN A 146 -16.61 16.90 32.64
N GLY A 147 -16.27 15.62 32.78
CA GLY A 147 -16.89 14.68 33.71
C GLY A 147 -16.18 14.53 35.06
N ASP A 148 -15.17 15.35 35.37
CA ASP A 148 -14.44 15.28 36.64
C ASP A 148 -15.40 15.28 37.84
N GLY A 149 -15.24 14.29 38.72
CA GLY A 149 -16.05 14.14 39.94
C GLY A 149 -17.46 13.57 39.72
N TYR A 150 -17.86 13.28 38.48
CA TYR A 150 -19.11 12.58 38.21
C TYR A 150 -19.01 11.10 38.61
N ARG A 151 -20.03 10.57 39.27
CA ARG A 151 -20.02 9.19 39.81
C ARG A 151 -20.75 8.16 38.94
N GLY A 152 -21.43 8.57 37.87
CA GLY A 152 -22.15 7.69 36.95
C GLY A 152 -21.41 7.43 35.63
N GLU A 153 -22.01 6.64 34.74
CA GLU A 153 -21.46 6.38 33.40
C GLU A 153 -21.77 7.54 32.45
N LEU A 154 -20.91 8.56 32.45
CA LEU A 154 -21.13 9.71 31.60
C LEU A 154 -20.96 9.39 30.11
N THR A 155 -22.02 9.60 29.32
CA THR A 155 -21.93 9.76 27.86
C THR A 155 -22.08 11.24 27.50
N CYS A 156 -21.07 11.87 26.87
CA CYS A 156 -21.15 13.30 26.56
C CYS A 156 -22.10 13.58 25.39
N LEU A 157 -21.93 12.88 24.27
CA LEU A 157 -22.73 13.12 23.06
C LEU A 157 -23.11 11.81 22.39
N ARG A 158 -24.42 11.60 22.20
CA ARG A 158 -24.93 10.64 21.22
C ARG A 158 -24.90 11.27 19.84
N VAL A 159 -23.99 10.80 18.99
CA VAL A 159 -23.71 11.42 17.69
C VAL A 159 -24.69 10.96 16.62
N TYR A 160 -24.98 11.86 15.69
CA TYR A 160 -25.61 11.52 14.43
C TYR A 160 -24.52 11.15 13.41
N GLY A 161 -24.50 9.90 12.93
CA GLY A 161 -23.37 9.38 12.15
C GLY A 161 -23.23 9.95 10.74
N TYR A 162 -24.26 10.59 10.19
CA TYR A 162 -24.27 11.08 8.80
C TYR A 162 -23.98 12.57 8.69
N ASN A 163 -23.01 12.96 7.85
CA ASN A 163 -22.68 14.35 7.51
C ASN A 163 -22.42 15.22 8.74
N SER A 164 -21.59 14.73 9.66
CA SER A 164 -21.30 15.38 10.93
C SER A 164 -19.84 15.79 11.03
N VAL A 165 -19.61 16.94 11.66
CA VAL A 165 -18.29 17.48 11.99
C VAL A 165 -18.25 17.76 13.48
N ILE A 166 -17.32 17.11 14.16
CA ILE A 166 -16.96 17.39 15.55
C ILE A 166 -15.53 17.91 15.54
N GLU A 167 -15.36 19.18 15.89
CA GLU A 167 -14.10 19.90 15.69
C GLU A 167 -13.66 20.66 16.92
N ASN A 168 -12.39 20.54 17.31
CA ASN A 168 -11.80 21.34 18.37
C ASN A 168 -12.57 21.22 19.70
N VAL A 169 -13.01 19.99 20.03
CA VAL A 169 -13.73 19.66 21.25
C VAL A 169 -12.82 18.90 22.21
N SER A 170 -12.84 19.26 23.50
CA SER A 170 -12.15 18.52 24.54
C SER A 170 -13.14 17.66 25.33
N PHE A 171 -12.80 16.40 25.57
CA PHE A 171 -13.55 15.47 26.40
C PHE A 171 -12.66 14.99 27.55
N LYS A 172 -13.16 15.10 28.78
CA LYS A 172 -12.41 14.73 29.98
C LYS A 172 -13.24 13.85 30.91
N SER A 173 -12.65 12.78 31.43
CA SER A 173 -13.21 11.96 32.51
C SER A 173 -14.63 11.46 32.24
N ALA A 174 -14.92 11.01 31.02
CA ALA A 174 -16.22 10.47 30.61
C ALA A 174 -16.13 8.96 30.39
N ALA A 175 -17.20 8.22 30.67
CA ALA A 175 -17.24 6.79 30.30
C ALA A 175 -17.22 6.65 28.77
N ARG A 176 -17.99 7.49 28.06
CA ARG A 176 -18.02 7.56 26.59
C ARG A 176 -18.04 9.02 26.17
N ALA A 177 -17.04 9.47 25.42
CA ALA A 177 -17.07 10.83 24.90
C ALA A 177 -18.12 10.93 23.77
N LEU A 178 -18.04 10.04 22.79
CA LEU A 178 -18.96 9.98 21.65
C LEU A 178 -19.57 8.58 21.52
N TYR A 179 -20.89 8.52 21.34
CA TYR A 179 -21.63 7.27 21.15
C TYR A 179 -22.47 7.34 19.87
N ALA A 180 -22.24 6.41 18.94
CA ALA A 180 -23.05 6.21 17.75
C ALA A 180 -23.74 4.84 17.84
N GLY A 181 -25.07 4.80 17.71
CA GLY A 181 -25.81 3.53 17.67
C GLY A 181 -25.87 2.90 16.27
N ASP A 182 -25.31 3.55 15.26
CA ASP A 182 -25.42 3.16 13.84
C ASP A 182 -24.23 3.73 13.04
N ASN A 183 -24.20 3.46 11.73
CA ASN A 183 -23.15 3.78 10.77
C ASN A 183 -22.70 5.24 10.82
N LEU A 184 -21.40 5.45 10.63
CA LEU A 184 -20.80 6.74 10.32
C LEU A 184 -20.65 6.88 8.80
N VAL A 185 -21.13 7.99 8.23
CA VAL A 185 -21.01 8.29 6.80
C VAL A 185 -20.70 9.77 6.63
N ASN A 186 -19.58 10.08 5.98
CA ASN A 186 -19.05 11.44 5.88
C ASN A 186 -18.95 12.11 7.26
N PHE A 187 -18.36 11.38 8.21
CA PHE A 187 -18.20 11.79 9.60
C PHE A 187 -16.77 12.28 9.85
N ASN A 188 -16.63 13.47 10.42
CA ASN A 188 -15.34 14.12 10.63
C ASN A 188 -15.13 14.41 12.12
N LEU A 189 -14.08 13.82 12.70
CA LEU A 189 -13.61 14.08 14.05
C LEU A 189 -12.23 14.74 13.96
N LEU A 190 -12.17 16.03 14.27
CA LEU A 190 -11.07 16.90 13.89
C LEU A 190 -10.51 17.65 15.09
N ARG A 191 -9.21 17.51 15.37
CA ARG A 191 -8.52 18.32 16.39
C ARG A 191 -9.14 18.24 17.78
N CYS A 192 -9.75 17.11 18.12
CA CYS A 192 -10.35 16.88 19.43
C CYS A 192 -9.33 16.29 20.40
N THR A 193 -9.52 16.53 21.69
CA THR A 193 -8.67 15.97 22.75
C THR A 193 -9.54 15.13 23.69
N PHE A 194 -9.05 13.95 24.06
CA PHE A 194 -9.71 13.00 24.94
C PHE A 194 -8.76 12.66 26.09
N VAL A 195 -9.12 12.97 27.33
CA VAL A 195 -8.26 12.75 28.51
C VAL A 195 -9.00 11.98 29.58
N GLY A 196 -8.47 10.83 29.98
CA GLY A 196 -9.10 10.02 31.05
C GLY A 196 -10.47 9.48 30.64
N VAL A 197 -10.72 9.28 29.35
CA VAL A 197 -12.01 8.83 28.82
C VAL A 197 -12.02 7.29 28.74
N GLY A 198 -13.15 6.66 29.05
CA GLY A 198 -13.36 5.23 28.82
C GLY A 198 -13.23 4.90 27.34
N THR A 199 -14.19 5.32 26.51
CA THR A 199 -14.10 5.21 25.05
C THR A 199 -14.25 6.57 24.38
N GLY A 200 -13.30 6.93 23.51
CA GLY A 200 -13.34 8.18 22.74
C GLY A 200 -14.55 8.25 21.80
N LEU A 201 -14.65 7.32 20.85
CA LEU A 201 -15.81 7.15 19.97
C LEU A 201 -16.15 5.67 19.85
N LEU A 202 -17.36 5.33 20.27
CA LEU A 202 -17.94 4.00 20.14
C LEU A 202 -19.04 3.99 19.08
N VAL A 203 -18.90 3.14 18.06
CA VAL A 203 -19.97 2.75 17.14
C VAL A 203 -20.49 1.37 17.56
N ASP A 204 -21.67 1.37 18.16
CA ASP A 204 -22.23 0.25 18.92
C ASP A 204 -23.21 -0.59 18.11
N SER A 205 -22.80 -1.01 16.92
CA SER A 205 -23.60 -1.86 16.04
C SER A 205 -22.69 -2.82 15.27
N GLU A 206 -22.91 -4.13 15.43
CA GLU A 206 -22.16 -5.17 14.72
C GLU A 206 -22.49 -5.24 13.23
N ASP A 207 -23.70 -4.82 12.86
CA ASP A 207 -24.16 -4.71 11.48
C ASP A 207 -23.69 -3.41 10.81
N SER A 208 -22.92 -2.58 11.52
CA SER A 208 -22.56 -1.27 11.00
C SER A 208 -21.57 -1.34 9.84
N GLU A 209 -21.79 -0.49 8.85
CA GLU A 209 -20.98 -0.27 7.65
C GLU A 209 -20.57 1.20 7.59
N SER A 210 -19.56 1.56 8.38
CA SER A 210 -19.10 2.95 8.44
C SER A 210 -18.19 3.25 7.26
N THR A 211 -18.49 4.33 6.54
CA THR A 211 -17.80 4.73 5.31
C THR A 211 -17.33 6.17 5.40
N THR A 212 -16.23 6.51 4.72
CA THR A 212 -15.79 7.92 4.57
C THR A 212 -15.60 8.67 5.90
N VAL A 213 -15.17 7.96 6.95
CA VAL A 213 -14.89 8.55 8.27
C VAL A 213 -13.51 9.20 8.27
N ARG A 214 -13.36 10.35 8.92
CA ARG A 214 -12.10 11.12 9.03
C ARG A 214 -11.79 11.40 10.48
N LEU A 215 -10.68 10.86 10.98
CA LEU A 215 -10.12 11.15 12.29
C LEU A 215 -8.79 11.86 12.07
N ILE A 216 -8.77 13.19 12.25
CA ILE A 216 -7.62 14.01 11.88
C ILE A 216 -7.17 14.89 13.04
N GLY A 217 -5.91 14.74 13.45
CA GLY A 217 -5.29 15.62 14.44
C GLY A 217 -5.84 15.45 15.85
N ASN A 218 -6.42 14.30 16.19
CA ASN A 218 -6.99 14.07 17.52
C ASN A 218 -5.95 13.55 18.49
N GLU A 219 -6.15 13.81 19.77
CA GLU A 219 -5.27 13.34 20.85
C GLU A 219 -6.08 12.52 21.84
N PHE A 220 -5.72 11.25 22.02
CA PHE A 220 -6.28 10.35 23.02
C PHE A 220 -5.22 10.07 24.06
N ASN A 221 -5.40 10.59 25.26
CA ASN A 221 -4.45 10.50 26.36
C ASN A 221 -5.10 9.86 27.60
N TYR A 222 -4.45 8.87 28.21
CA TYR A 222 -4.96 8.16 29.39
C TYR A 222 -6.37 7.57 29.19
N CYS A 223 -6.71 7.17 27.97
CA CYS A 223 -8.01 6.59 27.67
C CYS A 223 -8.01 5.06 27.86
N ASN A 224 -9.17 4.41 28.05
CA ASN A 224 -9.20 2.96 27.86
C ASN A 224 -9.09 2.67 26.36
N ASP A 225 -10.10 3.10 25.59
CA ASP A 225 -10.17 2.90 24.14
C ASP A 225 -10.30 4.24 23.41
N ALA A 226 -9.73 4.36 22.21
CA ALA A 226 -9.87 5.56 21.40
C ALA A 226 -11.05 5.46 20.41
N PHE A 227 -10.87 4.77 19.28
CA PHE A 227 -11.91 4.60 18.27
C PHE A 227 -12.29 3.13 18.12
N ILE A 228 -13.53 2.81 18.50
CA ILE A 228 -14.06 1.45 18.47
C ILE A 228 -15.30 1.44 17.60
N THR A 229 -15.30 0.60 16.56
CA THR A 229 -16.54 0.19 15.90
C THR A 229 -16.75 -1.30 16.09
N ARG A 230 -17.97 -1.69 16.46
CA ARG A 230 -18.36 -3.10 16.49
C ARG A 230 -18.61 -3.67 15.11
N GLY A 231 -18.79 -2.83 14.09
CA GLY A 231 -18.96 -3.24 12.70
C GLY A 231 -17.74 -2.91 11.85
N ARG A 232 -17.96 -2.50 10.62
CA ARG A 232 -16.97 -2.49 9.53
C ARG A 232 -16.58 -1.07 9.15
N LEU A 233 -15.34 -0.90 8.67
CA LEU A 233 -14.79 0.38 8.20
C LEU A 233 -14.37 0.30 6.73
N HIS A 234 -14.84 1.24 5.94
CA HIS A 234 -14.45 1.39 4.54
C HIS A 234 -14.05 2.83 4.22
N GLY A 235 -12.97 3.03 3.47
CA GLY A 235 -12.62 4.36 2.98
C GLY A 235 -12.32 5.36 4.10
N THR A 236 -11.84 4.92 5.26
CA THR A 236 -11.62 5.74 6.45
C THR A 236 -10.20 6.29 6.46
N THR A 237 -10.00 7.49 7.02
CA THR A 237 -8.67 8.09 7.19
C THR A 237 -8.41 8.41 8.65
N PHE A 238 -7.32 7.85 9.16
CA PHE A 238 -6.71 8.20 10.44
C PHE A 238 -5.43 8.97 10.14
N GLN A 239 -5.43 10.27 10.42
CA GLN A 239 -4.29 11.12 10.11
C GLN A 239 -3.87 11.98 11.30
N ASP A 240 -2.56 12.05 11.56
CA ASP A 240 -1.94 12.93 12.55
C ASP A 240 -2.55 12.80 13.96
N ASN A 241 -3.06 11.62 14.32
CA ASN A 241 -3.62 11.38 15.65
C ASN A 241 -2.54 10.93 16.64
N ILE A 242 -2.73 11.25 17.90
CA ILE A 242 -1.89 10.83 19.02
C ILE A 242 -2.69 9.85 19.87
N PHE A 243 -2.10 8.69 20.14
CA PHE A 243 -2.62 7.64 21.00
C PHE A 243 -1.61 7.40 22.12
N GLU A 244 -1.79 8.08 23.25
CA GLU A 244 -0.85 8.10 24.36
C GLU A 244 -1.46 7.50 25.64
N ASN A 245 -0.73 6.65 26.36
CA ASN A 245 -1.17 6.14 27.67
C ASN A 245 -2.52 5.39 27.63
N LEU A 246 -2.86 4.73 26.51
CA LEU A 246 -4.08 3.92 26.44
C LEU A 246 -3.92 2.58 27.16
N ARG A 247 -5.02 2.09 27.72
CA ARG A 247 -5.11 0.74 28.32
C ARG A 247 -5.64 -0.33 27.37
N GLY A 248 -6.46 0.07 26.41
CA GLY A 248 -7.23 -0.76 25.48
C GLY A 248 -6.86 -0.54 24.02
N ASP A 249 -7.82 -0.60 23.12
CA ASP A 249 -7.60 -0.51 21.67
C ASP A 249 -7.57 0.95 21.20
N ALA A 250 -6.54 1.31 20.43
CA ALA A 250 -6.50 2.61 19.75
C ALA A 250 -7.52 2.64 18.60
N ILE A 251 -7.52 1.60 17.78
CA ILE A 251 -8.44 1.41 16.66
C ILE A 251 -8.88 -0.06 16.63
N LEU A 252 -10.18 -0.31 16.75
CA LEU A 252 -10.79 -1.62 16.62
C LEU A 252 -11.99 -1.58 15.68
N ALA A 253 -12.06 -2.56 14.77
CA ALA A 253 -13.22 -2.82 13.91
C ALA A 253 -13.42 -4.33 13.69
N GLN A 254 -14.55 -4.77 13.11
CA GLN A 254 -14.63 -6.13 12.55
C GLN A 254 -13.69 -6.31 11.38
N LEU A 255 -13.71 -5.36 10.44
CA LEU A 255 -12.87 -5.32 9.27
C LEU A 255 -12.58 -3.87 8.88
N ILE A 256 -11.44 -3.67 8.23
CA ILE A 256 -10.95 -2.37 7.78
C ILE A 256 -10.50 -2.51 6.34
N TYR A 257 -11.13 -1.76 5.45
CA TYR A 257 -10.87 -1.82 4.01
C TYR A 257 -10.64 -0.43 3.43
N ASP A 258 -9.78 -0.37 2.42
CA ASP A 258 -9.59 0.82 1.59
C ASP A 258 -9.31 2.08 2.43
N SER A 259 -8.59 1.92 3.55
CA SER A 259 -8.42 2.95 4.59
C SER A 259 -6.98 3.43 4.71
N ASN A 260 -6.78 4.61 5.29
CA ASN A 260 -5.49 5.30 5.33
C ASN A 260 -5.04 5.56 6.77
N PHE A 261 -3.76 5.33 7.06
CA PHE A 261 -3.11 5.58 8.34
C PHE A 261 -1.87 6.45 8.12
N ILE A 262 -1.95 7.76 8.40
CA ILE A 262 -0.91 8.72 8.00
C ILE A 262 -0.44 9.53 9.22
N GLY A 263 0.86 9.52 9.52
CA GLY A 263 1.45 10.45 10.49
C GLY A 263 1.00 10.25 11.95
N ASN A 264 0.40 9.10 12.28
CA ASN A 264 -0.13 8.87 13.63
C ASN A 264 1.00 8.46 14.60
N TRP A 265 0.83 8.82 15.87
CA TRP A 265 1.78 8.60 16.96
C TRP A 265 1.16 7.72 18.05
N TRP A 266 1.72 6.54 18.30
CA TRP A 266 1.32 5.66 19.39
C TRP A 266 2.43 5.59 20.43
N GLU A 267 2.12 5.91 21.68
CA GLU A 267 3.09 5.98 22.78
C GLU A 267 2.50 5.47 24.09
N GLY A 268 3.34 4.76 24.86
CA GLY A 268 3.09 4.42 26.25
C GLY A 268 1.81 3.61 26.48
N ARG A 269 1.72 2.36 26.03
CA ARG A 269 0.55 1.54 26.41
C ARG A 269 0.61 1.17 27.90
N GLU A 270 -0.44 1.47 28.65
CA GLU A 270 -0.60 0.96 30.02
C GLU A 270 -1.07 -0.50 29.99
N GLY A 271 -0.37 -1.40 30.69
CA GLY A 271 -0.79 -2.81 30.84
C GLY A 271 0.25 -3.83 30.37
N ASP A 272 -0.24 -4.93 29.78
CA ASP A 272 0.52 -6.17 29.51
C ASP A 272 1.91 -5.98 28.92
N LYS A 273 2.82 -6.90 29.29
CA LYS A 273 4.24 -6.88 28.89
C LYS A 273 4.49 -7.12 27.39
N GLN A 274 3.47 -7.50 26.62
CA GLN A 274 3.60 -7.80 25.19
C GLN A 274 3.16 -6.60 24.35
N PRO A 275 3.92 -6.22 23.30
CA PRO A 275 3.52 -5.14 22.41
C PRO A 275 2.13 -5.38 21.80
N TRP A 276 1.22 -4.45 22.04
CA TRP A 276 -0.15 -4.53 21.54
C TRP A 276 -0.28 -3.90 20.15
N PRO A 277 -1.05 -4.48 19.22
CA PRO A 277 -1.19 -3.93 17.88
C PRO A 277 -1.74 -2.49 17.88
N THR A 278 -1.14 -1.63 17.06
CA THR A 278 -1.61 -0.25 16.81
C THR A 278 -3.02 -0.19 16.23
N VAL A 279 -3.39 -1.19 15.43
CA VAL A 279 -4.73 -1.37 14.85
C VAL A 279 -5.11 -2.83 14.97
N ARG A 280 -6.37 -3.10 15.32
CA ARG A 280 -6.90 -4.46 15.46
C ARG A 280 -8.20 -4.65 14.69
N THR A 281 -8.41 -5.90 14.29
CA THR A 281 -9.71 -6.38 13.84
C THR A 281 -10.19 -7.51 14.75
N SER A 282 -11.50 -7.61 14.95
CA SER A 282 -12.09 -8.76 15.64
C SER A 282 -12.25 -9.97 14.72
N MET A 283 -12.33 -9.76 13.40
CA MET A 283 -12.23 -10.83 12.41
C MET A 283 -10.77 -11.03 11.97
N SER A 284 -10.37 -12.29 11.82
CA SER A 284 -8.99 -12.65 11.47
C SER A 284 -8.61 -12.18 10.06
N GLN A 285 -7.43 -11.56 9.93
CA GLN A 285 -6.82 -11.16 8.65
C GLN A 285 -7.68 -10.17 7.82
N GLN A 286 -8.42 -9.26 8.49
CA GLN A 286 -9.39 -8.35 7.84
C GLN A 286 -8.97 -6.87 7.75
N ILE A 287 -7.66 -6.56 7.66
CA ILE A 287 -7.18 -5.20 7.37
C ILE A 287 -6.64 -5.20 5.93
N MET A 288 -7.41 -4.73 4.95
CA MET A 288 -7.15 -4.96 3.53
C MET A 288 -7.14 -3.68 2.69
N ARG A 289 -6.33 -3.70 1.63
CA ARG A 289 -6.23 -2.60 0.64
C ARG A 289 -6.01 -1.23 1.28
N CYS A 290 -5.29 -1.18 2.39
CA CYS A 290 -5.03 0.05 3.13
C CYS A 290 -3.72 0.71 2.70
N PHE A 291 -3.56 1.97 3.08
CA PHE A 291 -2.32 2.73 2.89
C PHE A 291 -1.80 3.25 4.23
N ALA A 292 -0.50 3.10 4.48
CA ALA A 292 0.16 3.63 5.69
C ALA A 292 1.43 4.41 5.36
N ALA A 293 1.63 5.53 6.03
CA ALA A 293 2.83 6.34 5.91
C ALA A 293 3.12 7.20 7.15
N ALA A 294 4.40 7.38 7.48
CA ALA A 294 4.89 8.19 8.58
C ALA A 294 4.32 7.86 9.98
N ASN A 295 3.85 6.63 10.21
CA ASN A 295 3.38 6.20 11.53
C ASN A 295 4.54 5.88 12.47
N LYS A 296 4.30 6.04 13.78
CA LYS A 296 5.28 5.76 14.84
C LYS A 296 4.64 5.01 16.00
N ALA A 297 5.18 3.83 16.33
CA ALA A 297 4.76 3.05 17.49
C ALA A 297 5.91 2.91 18.49
N HIS A 298 5.67 3.34 19.72
CA HIS A 298 6.65 3.33 20.81
C HIS A 298 6.07 2.73 22.09
N TYR A 299 6.93 2.27 23.00
CA TYR A 299 6.60 1.90 24.39
C TYR A 299 5.30 1.11 24.58
N GLY A 300 5.30 -0.18 24.23
CA GLY A 300 4.16 -1.08 24.46
C GLY A 300 3.22 -1.25 23.26
N TRP A 301 3.46 -0.54 22.16
CA TRP A 301 2.74 -0.72 20.90
C TRP A 301 3.56 -1.54 19.89
N ARG A 302 2.87 -2.35 19.08
CA ARG A 302 3.39 -3.06 17.91
C ARG A 302 2.98 -2.31 16.66
N ASP A 303 3.97 -1.85 15.92
CA ASP A 303 3.79 -1.35 14.56
C ASP A 303 3.37 -2.50 13.64
N ILE A 304 2.12 -2.49 13.16
CA ILE A 304 1.62 -3.51 12.23
C ILE A 304 1.85 -3.12 10.76
N PHE A 305 2.28 -1.89 10.50
CA PHE A 305 2.45 -1.34 9.16
C PHE A 305 3.80 -1.75 8.58
N SER A 306 4.84 -1.80 9.42
CA SER A 306 6.20 -2.16 9.02
C SER A 306 6.67 -3.55 9.52
N ASP A 307 5.80 -4.31 10.19
CA ASP A 307 6.11 -5.66 10.74
C ASP A 307 6.67 -6.62 9.66
N GLU A 308 7.55 -7.53 10.06
CA GLU A 308 8.12 -8.58 9.20
C GLU A 308 7.13 -9.71 8.90
N LYS A 309 6.15 -9.95 9.78
CA LYS A 309 5.08 -10.94 9.56
C LYS A 309 4.00 -10.37 8.63
N ASN A 310 3.28 -11.23 7.91
CA ASN A 310 2.18 -10.80 7.02
C ASN A 310 0.80 -11.05 7.65
N SER A 311 0.57 -12.23 8.22
CA SER A 311 -0.72 -12.61 8.81
C SER A 311 -1.20 -11.67 9.90
N GLY A 312 -2.41 -11.17 9.71
CA GLY A 312 -3.04 -10.28 10.69
C GLY A 312 -2.29 -8.96 10.83
N ARG A 313 -1.61 -8.53 9.75
CA ARG A 313 -1.07 -7.18 9.58
C ARG A 313 -1.87 -6.43 8.53
N MET A 314 -1.52 -5.17 8.34
CA MET A 314 -2.18 -4.34 7.35
C MET A 314 -1.84 -4.83 5.95
N GLY A 315 -2.83 -5.38 5.25
CA GLY A 315 -2.80 -5.60 3.82
C GLY A 315 -2.94 -4.29 3.06
N GLY A 316 -2.20 -4.15 1.96
CA GLY A 316 -2.07 -2.95 1.16
C GLY A 316 -0.62 -2.45 1.11
N VAL A 317 -0.43 -1.13 1.14
CA VAL A 317 0.86 -0.47 0.92
C VAL A 317 1.27 0.31 2.18
N SER A 318 2.48 0.08 2.67
CA SER A 318 3.08 0.83 3.79
C SER A 318 4.41 1.41 3.38
N THR A 319 4.68 2.67 3.73
CA THR A 319 6.01 3.29 3.59
C THR A 319 6.63 3.66 4.95
N ASP A 320 6.24 2.94 6.01
CA ASP A 320 6.69 3.22 7.36
C ASP A 320 8.11 2.73 7.64
N GLY A 321 8.81 3.42 8.54
CA GLY A 321 10.15 3.01 9.00
C GLY A 321 11.24 3.02 7.92
N GLY A 322 11.05 3.75 6.81
CA GLY A 322 12.01 3.76 5.69
C GLY A 322 11.96 2.49 4.83
N THR A 323 10.90 1.69 4.97
CA THR A 323 10.65 0.49 4.18
C THR A 323 9.37 0.64 3.39
N LEU A 324 9.37 0.24 2.12
CA LEU A 324 8.14 0.06 1.35
C LEU A 324 7.70 -1.39 1.45
N VAL A 325 6.51 -1.63 1.98
CA VAL A 325 5.89 -2.96 2.05
C VAL A 325 4.59 -2.96 1.26
N VAL A 326 4.46 -3.90 0.33
CA VAL A 326 3.22 -4.19 -0.39
C VAL A 326 2.81 -5.61 -0.04
N ARG A 327 1.74 -5.81 0.72
CA ARG A 327 1.39 -7.13 1.23
C ARG A 327 -0.10 -7.41 1.19
N GLU A 328 -0.45 -8.69 1.19
CA GLU A 328 -1.79 -9.16 1.52
C GLU A 328 -1.97 -9.19 3.05
N SER A 329 -3.22 -9.16 3.53
CA SER A 329 -3.53 -9.31 4.97
C SER A 329 -3.33 -10.75 5.49
N THR A 330 -3.08 -11.68 4.58
CA THR A 330 -3.01 -13.12 4.80
C THR A 330 -1.56 -13.59 4.92
N ALA A 331 -0.84 -13.85 3.83
CA ALA A 331 0.40 -14.61 3.89
C ALA A 331 1.60 -13.97 3.21
N SER A 332 1.39 -13.21 2.14
CA SER A 332 2.45 -12.83 1.21
C SER A 332 2.63 -11.32 1.10
N GLY A 333 3.83 -10.91 0.74
CA GLY A 333 4.14 -9.52 0.45
C GLY A 333 5.48 -9.34 -0.25
N ILE A 334 5.75 -8.10 -0.62
CA ILE A 334 7.00 -7.61 -1.19
C ILE A 334 7.50 -6.50 -0.27
N ARG A 335 8.79 -6.54 0.03
CA ARG A 335 9.46 -5.57 0.89
C ARG A 335 10.64 -4.97 0.16
N VAL A 336 10.72 -3.64 0.17
CA VAL A 336 11.79 -2.84 -0.42
C VAL A 336 12.44 -2.03 0.69
N GLU A 337 13.70 -2.33 0.94
CA GLU A 337 14.58 -1.72 1.94
C GLU A 337 15.76 -1.05 1.23
N PRO A 338 16.56 -0.21 1.92
CA PRO A 338 17.70 0.46 1.30
C PRO A 338 18.69 -0.46 0.57
N SER A 339 18.78 -1.73 0.96
CA SER A 339 19.69 -2.72 0.41
C SER A 339 19.02 -3.92 -0.25
N THR A 340 17.69 -4.07 -0.17
CA THR A 340 17.04 -5.30 -0.65
C THR A 340 15.67 -5.05 -1.28
N ILE A 341 15.31 -5.91 -2.24
CA ILE A 341 13.94 -6.15 -2.67
C ILE A 341 13.69 -7.65 -2.45
N ARG A 342 12.73 -8.01 -1.61
CA ARG A 342 12.41 -9.41 -1.31
C ARG A 342 10.91 -9.68 -1.34
N ALA A 343 10.53 -10.84 -1.89
CA ALA A 343 9.23 -11.43 -1.62
C ALA A 343 9.30 -12.14 -0.25
N THR A 344 8.24 -11.98 0.54
CA THR A 344 8.09 -12.60 1.84
C THR A 344 6.81 -13.43 1.86
N VAL A 345 6.85 -14.58 2.51
CA VAL A 345 5.67 -15.37 2.81
C VAL A 345 5.76 -15.88 4.25
N ASP A 346 4.63 -15.93 4.94
CA ASP A 346 4.56 -16.56 6.25
C ASP A 346 4.84 -18.06 6.15
N GLU A 347 5.29 -18.68 7.25
CA GLU A 347 5.72 -20.08 7.31
C GLU A 347 4.68 -21.09 6.76
N TRP A 348 3.39 -20.79 6.93
CA TRP A 348 2.29 -21.64 6.46
C TRP A 348 1.88 -21.37 5.01
N GLY A 349 2.29 -20.23 4.44
CA GLY A 349 1.89 -19.80 3.11
C GLY A 349 2.69 -20.51 2.00
N PRO A 350 2.10 -20.68 0.81
CA PRO A 350 2.80 -21.30 -0.31
C PRO A 350 3.93 -20.39 -0.81
N ALA A 351 5.07 -20.99 -1.16
CA ALA A 351 6.17 -20.28 -1.80
C ALA A 351 5.66 -19.56 -3.06
N THR A 352 5.58 -18.23 -3.00
CA THR A 352 5.09 -17.41 -4.10
C THR A 352 6.28 -16.89 -4.89
N PRO A 353 6.35 -17.10 -6.22
CA PRO A 353 7.46 -16.59 -7.01
C PRO A 353 7.49 -15.06 -6.99
N PHE A 354 8.68 -14.48 -6.87
CA PHE A 354 8.89 -13.07 -7.15
C PHE A 354 8.93 -12.87 -8.66
N VAL A 355 7.93 -12.20 -9.22
CA VAL A 355 7.77 -12.02 -10.67
C VAL A 355 8.13 -10.58 -11.06
N ILE A 356 9.08 -10.45 -11.98
CA ILE A 356 9.32 -9.21 -12.74
C ILE A 356 8.84 -9.48 -14.17
N GLN A 357 7.88 -8.70 -14.64
CA GLN A 357 7.25 -8.90 -15.96
C GLN A 357 7.40 -7.65 -16.83
N SER A 358 7.69 -7.84 -18.12
CA SER A 358 7.69 -6.75 -19.09
C SER A 358 6.28 -6.43 -19.60
N SER A 359 6.09 -5.19 -20.08
CA SER A 359 4.83 -4.79 -20.70
C SER A 359 4.59 -5.54 -22.02
N ALA A 360 3.34 -5.95 -22.26
CA ALA A 360 2.87 -6.43 -23.55
C ALA A 360 2.00 -5.35 -24.23
N SER A 361 2.18 -5.15 -25.54
CA SER A 361 1.32 -4.28 -26.33
C SER A 361 0.35 -5.13 -27.15
N GLY A 362 -0.94 -5.07 -26.81
CA GLY A 362 -1.98 -5.76 -27.58
C GLY A 362 -2.11 -5.26 -29.02
N LYS A 363 -1.59 -4.07 -29.34
CA LYS A 363 -1.59 -3.53 -30.72
C LYS A 363 -0.48 -4.09 -31.60
N SER A 364 0.67 -4.39 -31.01
CA SER A 364 1.86 -4.81 -31.76
C SER A 364 2.20 -6.28 -31.55
N GLN A 365 1.44 -7.00 -30.71
CA GLN A 365 1.69 -8.40 -30.33
C GLN A 365 3.15 -8.66 -29.91
N HIS A 366 3.80 -7.63 -29.34
CA HIS A 366 5.18 -7.70 -28.89
C HIS A 366 5.25 -7.54 -27.38
N THR A 367 6.03 -8.42 -26.75
CA THR A 367 6.52 -8.28 -25.38
C THR A 367 7.85 -7.55 -25.40
N ASN A 368 8.00 -6.53 -24.56
CA ASN A 368 9.30 -5.85 -24.45
C ASN A 368 10.31 -6.76 -23.72
N PRO A 369 11.60 -6.72 -24.06
CA PRO A 369 12.61 -7.43 -23.26
C PRO A 369 12.77 -6.79 -21.88
N LEU A 370 13.02 -7.61 -20.85
CA LEU A 370 13.56 -7.14 -19.58
C LEU A 370 15.06 -6.96 -19.74
N VAL A 371 15.53 -5.72 -19.68
CA VAL A 371 16.96 -5.40 -19.82
C VAL A 371 17.48 -4.89 -18.48
N PHE A 372 18.27 -5.71 -17.79
CA PHE A 372 19.04 -5.27 -16.63
C PHE A 372 20.26 -4.48 -17.13
N ARG A 373 20.48 -3.26 -16.61
CA ARG A 373 21.62 -2.41 -16.96
C ARG A 373 22.29 -1.92 -15.67
N HIS A 374 23.62 -1.89 -15.65
CA HIS A 374 24.39 -1.18 -14.62
C HIS A 374 25.09 0.03 -15.28
N SER A 375 25.30 1.10 -14.53
CA SER A 375 25.86 2.36 -15.05
C SER A 375 27.32 2.61 -14.65
N ALA A 376 27.90 1.80 -13.78
CA ALA A 376 29.29 1.95 -13.34
C ALA A 376 30.28 1.42 -14.39
N HIS A 377 31.39 2.16 -14.59
CA HIS A 377 32.52 1.71 -15.39
C HIS A 377 33.12 0.45 -14.72
N GLY A 378 32.91 -0.71 -15.33
CA GLY A 378 33.29 -2.01 -14.75
C GLY A 378 32.33 -2.57 -13.69
N GLY A 379 31.13 -2.01 -13.53
CA GLY A 379 30.07 -2.70 -12.80
C GLY A 379 29.73 -4.01 -13.51
N ASN A 380 29.37 -5.05 -12.76
CA ASN A 380 28.82 -6.27 -13.33
C ASN A 380 27.41 -6.43 -12.78
N ILE A 381 26.50 -7.06 -13.55
CA ILE A 381 25.30 -7.64 -12.97
C ILE A 381 25.74 -9.00 -12.42
N GLU A 382 25.97 -9.05 -11.12
CA GLU A 382 26.44 -10.25 -10.44
C GLU A 382 25.24 -11.02 -9.89
N PHE A 383 25.10 -12.26 -10.36
CA PHE A 383 24.26 -13.25 -9.70
C PHE A 383 25.17 -14.05 -8.77
N ASP A 384 25.27 -13.60 -7.52
CA ASP A 384 26.29 -14.09 -6.59
C ASP A 384 26.06 -15.56 -6.20
N THR A 385 27.09 -16.38 -6.37
CA THR A 385 27.21 -17.72 -5.82
C THR A 385 28.28 -17.69 -4.73
N ALA A 386 28.02 -16.98 -3.62
CA ALA A 386 29.04 -16.77 -2.59
C ALA A 386 29.66 -18.09 -2.08
N GLU A 387 30.99 -18.15 -2.01
CA GLU A 387 31.78 -19.28 -1.48
C GLU A 387 31.62 -19.49 0.04
N SER A 388 31.11 -18.51 0.77
CA SER A 388 31.13 -18.49 2.24
C SER A 388 30.01 -19.29 2.93
N ALA A 389 29.04 -19.82 2.17
CA ALA A 389 28.00 -20.72 2.68
C ALA A 389 28.21 -22.14 2.11
N GLY A 390 28.95 -22.97 2.84
CA GLY A 390 29.21 -24.40 2.58
C GLY A 390 28.62 -25.02 1.31
N ARG A 391 29.48 -25.25 0.30
CA ARG A 391 29.27 -26.08 -0.92
C ARG A 391 28.02 -25.81 -1.79
N LYS A 392 27.12 -24.90 -1.42
CA LYS A 392 25.99 -24.47 -2.24
C LYS A 392 25.90 -22.95 -2.11
N GLY A 393 26.46 -22.23 -3.08
CA GLY A 393 26.36 -20.77 -3.13
C GLY A 393 24.91 -20.27 -3.05
N ILE A 394 24.74 -18.98 -2.74
CA ILE A 394 23.46 -18.34 -2.40
C ILE A 394 22.39 -18.51 -3.50
N TRP A 395 22.78 -18.51 -4.77
CA TRP A 395 21.87 -18.77 -5.89
C TRP A 395 21.96 -20.22 -6.40
N ASP A 396 20.94 -21.04 -6.11
CA ASP A 396 20.72 -22.38 -6.71
C ASP A 396 19.46 -22.41 -7.61
N GLY A 397 18.87 -21.24 -7.86
CA GLY A 397 17.66 -21.07 -8.66
C GLY A 397 17.91 -21.10 -10.17
N ARG A 398 16.83 -21.29 -10.94
CA ARG A 398 16.82 -21.17 -12.40
C ARG A 398 16.18 -19.83 -12.78
N LEU A 399 16.76 -19.11 -13.73
CA LEU A 399 16.07 -18.01 -14.41
C LEU A 399 15.10 -18.65 -15.40
N ARG A 400 13.80 -18.55 -15.11
CA ARG A 400 12.74 -19.08 -15.98
C ARG A 400 12.13 -17.95 -16.78
N PHE A 401 12.14 -18.07 -18.11
CA PHE A 401 11.50 -17.12 -19.00
C PHE A 401 10.30 -17.83 -19.64
N ALA A 402 9.10 -17.37 -19.31
CA ALA A 402 7.89 -17.89 -19.91
C ALA A 402 7.66 -17.24 -21.28
N SER A 403 7.40 -18.05 -22.30
CA SER A 403 6.94 -17.62 -23.62
C SER A 403 5.57 -18.22 -23.89
N GLN A 404 4.64 -17.40 -24.37
CA GLN A 404 3.36 -17.86 -24.89
C GLN A 404 3.53 -18.05 -26.39
N VAL A 405 3.26 -19.25 -26.89
CA VAL A 405 3.21 -19.53 -28.33
C VAL A 405 1.76 -19.29 -28.78
N GLU A 406 1.55 -18.64 -29.93
CA GLU A 406 0.20 -18.32 -30.40
C GLU A 406 -0.66 -19.58 -30.59
N GLU A 407 -1.96 -19.42 -30.34
CA GLU A 407 -3.06 -20.41 -30.47
C GLU A 407 -3.31 -21.36 -29.30
N ASP A 408 -2.52 -21.33 -28.23
CA ASP A 408 -2.79 -22.14 -27.01
C ASP A 408 -2.56 -21.33 -25.71
N ASP A 409 -3.35 -21.61 -24.67
CA ASP A 409 -3.18 -21.00 -23.32
C ASP A 409 -1.97 -21.58 -22.57
N THR A 410 -1.20 -22.44 -23.23
CA THR A 410 -0.05 -23.14 -22.67
C THR A 410 1.20 -22.25 -22.67
N LEU A 411 1.74 -21.99 -21.49
CA LEU A 411 3.03 -21.31 -21.30
C LEU A 411 4.18 -22.30 -21.49
N HIS A 412 5.12 -21.98 -22.37
CA HIS A 412 6.42 -22.65 -22.47
C HIS A 412 7.45 -21.92 -21.61
N TYR A 413 8.43 -22.65 -21.08
CA TYR A 413 9.43 -22.08 -20.20
C TYR A 413 10.83 -22.40 -20.72
N ASP A 414 11.63 -21.35 -20.94
CA ASP A 414 13.07 -21.48 -21.07
C ASP A 414 13.68 -21.39 -19.67
N GLU A 415 14.60 -22.30 -19.34
CA GLU A 415 15.23 -22.32 -18.03
C GLU A 415 16.74 -22.16 -18.15
N TYR A 416 17.28 -21.14 -17.50
CA TYR A 416 18.71 -20.85 -17.50
C TYR A 416 19.27 -21.02 -16.09
N ARG A 417 20.38 -21.77 -15.99
CA ARG A 417 21.13 -21.95 -14.74
C ARG A 417 22.55 -21.44 -14.92
N ILE A 418 23.09 -20.81 -13.89
CA ILE A 418 24.50 -20.44 -13.85
C ILE A 418 25.31 -21.73 -13.72
N ASN A 419 26.23 -21.95 -14.66
CA ASN A 419 27.14 -23.09 -14.59
C ASN A 419 28.17 -22.86 -13.48
N ARG A 420 28.21 -23.76 -12.49
CA ARG A 420 29.12 -23.65 -11.33
C ARG A 420 30.52 -24.18 -11.59
N GLU A 421 30.73 -24.93 -12.67
CA GLU A 421 32.02 -25.55 -13.01
C GLU A 421 32.79 -24.78 -14.08
N ARG A 422 32.11 -23.97 -14.89
CA ARG A 422 32.72 -23.13 -15.94
C ARG A 422 31.97 -21.81 -16.06
N PRO A 423 32.65 -20.68 -16.35
CA PRO A 423 31.97 -19.42 -16.66
C PRO A 423 30.97 -19.61 -17.82
N GLY A 424 29.69 -19.34 -17.58
CA GLY A 424 28.64 -19.46 -18.58
C GLY A 424 27.24 -19.68 -17.99
N ILE A 425 26.22 -19.42 -18.81
CA ILE A 425 24.83 -19.75 -18.51
C ILE A 425 24.46 -20.97 -19.34
N VAL A 426 23.99 -22.03 -18.70
CA VAL A 426 23.40 -23.20 -19.39
C VAL A 426 21.90 -22.94 -19.45
N GLY A 427 21.40 -22.65 -20.64
CA GLY A 427 19.97 -22.56 -20.94
C GLY A 427 19.45 -23.87 -21.49
N GLU A 428 18.22 -24.21 -21.17
CA GLU A 428 17.41 -25.20 -21.88
C GLU A 428 16.25 -24.43 -22.51
N THR A 429 16.25 -24.33 -23.84
CA THR A 429 15.24 -23.62 -24.62
C THR A 429 14.24 -24.61 -25.18
N ALA A 430 12.96 -24.33 -24.99
CA ALA A 430 11.88 -25.12 -25.58
C ALA A 430 11.68 -24.71 -27.05
N LEU A 431 11.78 -25.69 -27.96
CA LEU A 431 11.57 -25.52 -29.39
C LEU A 431 10.39 -26.40 -29.83
N VAL A 432 9.42 -25.82 -30.52
CA VAL A 432 8.38 -26.59 -31.20
C VAL A 432 8.85 -26.83 -32.62
N ASP A 433 9.07 -28.08 -33.00
CA ASP A 433 9.49 -28.39 -34.36
C ASP A 433 8.36 -28.22 -35.38
N LYS A 434 8.68 -28.32 -36.68
CA LYS A 434 7.70 -28.16 -37.77
C LYS A 434 6.56 -29.19 -37.76
N LYS A 435 6.64 -30.22 -36.91
CA LYS A 435 5.61 -31.25 -36.72
C LYS A 435 4.81 -31.02 -35.42
N GLY A 436 5.06 -29.92 -34.71
CA GLY A 436 4.40 -29.60 -33.45
C GLY A 436 4.99 -30.30 -32.23
N GLN A 437 6.15 -30.97 -32.37
CA GLN A 437 6.75 -31.70 -31.26
C GLN A 437 7.66 -30.79 -30.43
N LEU A 438 7.47 -30.80 -29.11
CA LEU A 438 8.32 -30.08 -28.16
C LEU A 438 9.70 -30.76 -28.05
N ARG A 439 10.75 -29.99 -28.29
CA ARG A 439 12.16 -30.38 -28.15
C ARG A 439 12.86 -29.40 -27.20
N HIS A 440 13.92 -29.85 -26.54
CA HIS A 440 14.71 -29.04 -25.63
C HIS A 440 16.14 -28.89 -26.19
N ALA A 441 16.59 -27.65 -26.41
CA ALA A 441 17.95 -27.36 -26.87
C ALA A 441 18.77 -26.72 -25.76
N LEU A 442 20.00 -27.19 -25.56
CA LEU A 442 20.95 -26.55 -24.66
C LEU A 442 21.51 -25.28 -25.33
N THR A 443 21.32 -24.12 -24.69
CA THR A 443 21.80 -22.80 -25.15
C THR A 443 22.88 -22.27 -24.19
N GLY A 444 23.85 -21.50 -24.70
CA GLY A 444 24.84 -20.80 -23.87
C GLY A 444 26.08 -21.58 -23.41
N VAL A 445 26.23 -22.85 -23.80
CA VAL A 445 27.50 -23.61 -23.75
C VAL A 445 27.78 -24.17 -25.13
N SER A 446 29.06 -24.28 -25.52
CA SER A 446 29.40 -24.98 -26.75
C SER A 446 28.74 -26.37 -26.76
N GLN A 447 28.02 -26.71 -27.82
CA GLN A 447 27.49 -28.05 -27.99
C GLN A 447 28.66 -29.02 -28.05
N PHE A 448 28.72 -29.94 -27.09
CA PHE A 448 29.75 -30.96 -27.02
C PHE A 448 29.16 -32.28 -27.51
N VAL A 449 29.73 -32.80 -28.59
CA VAL A 449 29.35 -34.08 -29.17
C VAL A 449 30.54 -34.99 -29.04
N ARG A 450 30.37 -36.16 -28.43
CA ARG A 450 31.38 -37.22 -28.47
C ARG A 450 30.85 -38.35 -29.31
N TRP A 451 31.43 -38.54 -30.48
CA TRP A 451 31.04 -39.61 -31.38
C TRP A 451 31.92 -40.84 -31.17
N HIS A 452 31.30 -42.01 -31.16
CA HIS A 452 31.97 -43.30 -31.06
C HIS A 452 31.56 -44.19 -32.24
N ARG A 453 32.54 -44.83 -32.88
CA ARG A 453 32.30 -45.68 -34.06
C ARG A 453 31.41 -46.89 -33.78
N HIS A 454 31.53 -47.43 -32.57
CA HIS A 454 30.86 -48.67 -32.15
C HIS A 454 29.67 -48.44 -31.21
N ASP A 455 29.39 -47.19 -30.84
CA ASP A 455 28.29 -46.83 -29.93
C ASP A 455 27.63 -45.52 -30.38
N SER A 456 26.37 -45.60 -30.79
CA SER A 456 25.55 -44.45 -31.19
C SER A 456 25.14 -43.55 -30.01
N GLY A 457 25.40 -43.96 -28.76
CA GLY A 457 24.93 -43.28 -27.55
C GLY A 457 25.90 -42.25 -26.95
N GLY A 458 26.90 -41.80 -27.70
CA GLY A 458 27.86 -40.81 -27.21
C GLY A 458 27.18 -39.48 -26.79
N PRO A 459 27.64 -38.80 -25.72
CA PRO A 459 27.05 -37.54 -25.26
C PRO A 459 26.89 -36.52 -26.39
N GLY A 460 25.68 -36.01 -26.59
CA GLY A 460 25.35 -34.99 -27.59
C GLY A 460 25.12 -35.49 -29.02
N CYS A 461 25.25 -36.80 -29.29
CA CYS A 461 24.90 -37.37 -30.59
C CYS A 461 23.38 -37.39 -30.86
N ASP A 462 22.58 -37.51 -29.81
CA ASP A 462 21.11 -37.51 -29.80
C ASP A 462 20.50 -36.18 -30.27
N PHE A 463 21.28 -35.10 -30.26
CA PHE A 463 20.89 -33.82 -30.86
C PHE A 463 20.73 -33.91 -32.38
N PHE A 464 21.47 -34.78 -33.05
CA PHE A 464 21.43 -34.95 -34.49
C PHE A 464 20.51 -36.12 -34.87
N ASP A 465 19.67 -35.91 -35.89
CA ASP A 465 18.84 -37.00 -36.43
C ASP A 465 19.71 -38.04 -37.19
N ARG A 466 20.92 -37.66 -37.59
CA ARG A 466 21.89 -38.52 -38.27
C ARG A 466 23.30 -38.28 -37.73
N HIS A 467 23.95 -39.33 -37.23
CA HIS A 467 25.30 -39.28 -36.65
C HIS A 467 26.15 -40.52 -37.03
N GLU A 468 26.38 -40.76 -38.31
CA GLU A 468 26.92 -42.04 -38.81
C GLU A 468 28.14 -41.89 -39.72
N GLU A 469 28.89 -42.98 -39.88
CA GLU A 469 29.96 -43.10 -40.87
C GLU A 469 29.33 -43.15 -42.27
N THR A 470 29.72 -42.23 -43.15
CA THR A 470 29.21 -42.15 -44.55
C THR A 470 30.20 -42.69 -45.58
N GLY A 471 31.41 -43.02 -45.13
CA GLY A 471 32.51 -43.60 -45.88
C GLY A 471 33.77 -43.60 -45.01
N ASP A 472 34.81 -44.35 -45.39
CA ASP A 472 36.05 -44.39 -44.61
C ASP A 472 36.68 -42.99 -44.51
N GLY A 473 37.02 -42.57 -43.30
CA GLY A 473 37.46 -41.23 -42.96
C GLY A 473 36.37 -40.16 -42.99
N ARG A 474 35.07 -40.50 -43.07
CA ARG A 474 33.96 -39.52 -43.18
C ARG A 474 32.82 -39.82 -42.20
N VAL A 475 32.58 -38.91 -41.26
CA VAL A 475 31.47 -39.00 -40.30
C VAL A 475 30.53 -37.81 -40.45
N GLU A 476 29.24 -38.07 -40.63
CA GLU A 476 28.20 -37.04 -40.75
C GLU A 476 27.47 -36.84 -39.44
N LEU A 477 27.35 -35.59 -38.99
CA LEU A 477 26.45 -35.15 -37.92
C LEU A 477 25.45 -34.14 -38.50
N SER A 478 24.17 -34.49 -38.65
CA SER A 478 23.18 -33.65 -39.35
C SER A 478 21.72 -33.81 -38.87
N CYS A 479 20.90 -32.82 -39.21
CA CYS A 479 19.43 -32.85 -39.14
C CYS A 479 18.89 -32.81 -40.58
N PRO A 480 18.77 -33.97 -41.27
CA PRO A 480 18.53 -34.00 -42.71
C PRO A 480 17.25 -33.30 -43.16
N GLY A 481 16.21 -33.27 -42.31
CA GLY A 481 14.94 -32.61 -42.54
C GLY A 481 14.99 -31.08 -42.42
N GLY A 482 16.13 -30.51 -42.02
CA GLY A 482 16.28 -29.07 -41.84
C GLY A 482 15.45 -28.54 -40.67
N GLU A 483 15.31 -29.34 -39.62
CA GLU A 483 14.68 -28.99 -38.34
C GLU A 483 15.51 -27.95 -37.59
N VAL A 484 16.84 -28.03 -37.70
CA VAL A 484 17.81 -27.12 -37.05
C VAL A 484 18.70 -26.48 -38.12
N GLU A 485 18.91 -25.17 -38.01
CA GLU A 485 19.81 -24.40 -38.87
C GLU A 485 20.97 -23.82 -38.04
N PHE A 486 22.20 -24.22 -38.37
CA PHE A 486 23.42 -23.67 -37.80
C PHE A 486 23.88 -22.47 -38.63
N ARG A 487 24.08 -21.33 -37.97
CA ARG A 487 24.65 -20.12 -38.58
C ARG A 487 26.04 -19.84 -38.03
N ASP A 488 27.01 -19.76 -38.95
CA ASP A 488 28.42 -19.41 -38.70
C ASP A 488 29.05 -20.06 -37.44
N PRO A 489 28.94 -21.39 -37.27
CA PRO A 489 29.46 -22.05 -36.07
C PRO A 489 30.99 -22.07 -36.07
N VAL A 490 31.59 -21.80 -34.91
CA VAL A 490 32.99 -22.11 -34.63
C VAL A 490 33.05 -23.56 -34.18
N ILE A 491 33.70 -24.41 -34.97
CA ILE A 491 33.77 -25.85 -34.71
C ILE A 491 35.21 -26.24 -34.37
N THR A 492 35.39 -26.85 -33.20
CA THR A 492 36.65 -27.46 -32.78
C THR A 492 36.48 -28.98 -32.75
N VAL A 493 37.44 -29.70 -33.33
CA VAL A 493 37.44 -31.16 -33.38
C VAL A 493 38.68 -31.68 -32.64
N THR A 494 38.46 -32.59 -31.70
CA THR A 494 39.52 -33.31 -30.99
C THR A 494 39.39 -34.79 -31.32
N VAL A 495 40.42 -35.38 -31.92
CA VAL A 495 40.46 -36.81 -32.24
C VAL A 495 41.15 -37.54 -31.09
N ASP A 496 40.50 -38.56 -30.54
CA ASP A 496 41.01 -39.30 -29.38
C ASP A 496 42.08 -40.33 -29.81
N ASP A 497 42.04 -40.76 -31.07
CA ASP A 497 42.88 -41.80 -31.64
C ASP A 497 44.27 -41.32 -32.05
N SER A 498 45.32 -42.02 -31.59
CA SER A 498 46.69 -41.69 -31.97
C SER A 498 46.95 -41.97 -33.44
N GLY A 499 47.49 -40.97 -34.16
CA GLY A 499 47.87 -41.11 -35.57
C GLY A 499 46.76 -40.77 -36.57
N ILE A 500 45.57 -40.37 -36.10
CA ILE A 500 44.49 -39.85 -36.94
C ILE A 500 44.33 -38.36 -36.68
N VAL A 501 44.00 -37.58 -37.71
CA VAL A 501 43.72 -36.14 -37.60
C VAL A 501 42.47 -35.78 -38.41
N CYS A 502 41.73 -34.78 -37.93
CA CYS A 502 40.67 -34.15 -38.73
C CYS A 502 41.31 -33.19 -39.72
N ASP A 503 41.10 -33.41 -41.02
CA ASP A 503 41.70 -32.61 -42.10
C ASP A 503 40.71 -31.64 -42.77
N GLY A 504 39.43 -31.73 -42.43
CA GLY A 504 38.41 -30.83 -42.96
C GLY A 504 37.00 -31.07 -42.44
N ILE A 505 36.18 -30.05 -42.62
CA ILE A 505 34.76 -30.06 -42.29
C ILE A 505 33.98 -29.60 -43.53
N GLU A 506 33.13 -30.46 -44.06
CA GLU A 506 32.20 -30.12 -45.14
C GLU A 506 30.85 -29.70 -44.54
N HIS A 507 30.28 -28.62 -45.06
CA HIS A 507 29.03 -28.06 -44.53
C HIS A 507 27.84 -28.51 -45.39
N ILE A 508 26.79 -29.00 -44.74
CA ILE A 508 25.58 -29.47 -45.42
C ILE A 508 24.60 -28.29 -45.52
N PRO A 509 24.29 -27.78 -46.73
CA PRO A 509 23.41 -26.62 -46.88
C PRO A 509 21.96 -26.93 -46.46
N SER A 510 21.34 -26.01 -45.74
CA SER A 510 19.93 -26.14 -45.31
C SER A 510 18.94 -26.03 -46.47
N TYR A 511 19.27 -25.25 -47.51
CA TYR A 511 18.45 -25.01 -48.69
C TYR A 511 19.31 -24.50 -49.87
N SER A 512 18.72 -24.41 -51.06
CA SER A 512 19.40 -23.86 -52.24
C SER A 512 19.81 -22.40 -52.02
N GLY A 513 21.11 -22.11 -52.07
CA GLY A 513 21.66 -20.77 -51.77
C GLY A 513 22.02 -20.51 -50.31
N ALA A 514 21.87 -21.51 -49.42
CA ALA A 514 22.16 -21.37 -47.99
C ALA A 514 23.63 -21.02 -47.67
N SER A 515 24.57 -21.35 -48.57
CA SER A 515 25.97 -20.96 -48.46
C SER A 515 26.20 -19.45 -48.42
N ARG A 516 25.33 -18.66 -49.08
CA ARG A 516 25.38 -17.19 -49.04
C ARG A 516 25.04 -16.65 -47.65
N TYR A 517 24.19 -17.35 -46.93
CA TYR A 517 23.71 -16.97 -45.60
C TYR A 517 24.39 -17.77 -44.47
N ARG A 518 25.40 -18.59 -44.83
CA ARG A 518 26.11 -19.48 -43.92
C ARG A 518 25.17 -20.33 -43.08
N ALA A 519 24.09 -20.82 -43.70
CA ALA A 519 23.04 -21.61 -43.07
C ALA A 519 23.24 -23.10 -43.39
N TRP A 520 23.48 -23.89 -42.35
CA TRP A 520 23.84 -25.30 -42.47
C TRP A 520 22.87 -26.17 -41.68
N LYS A 521 22.61 -27.39 -42.15
CA LYS A 521 21.78 -28.39 -41.43
C LYS A 521 22.62 -29.52 -40.83
N GLY A 522 23.94 -29.40 -40.89
CA GLY A 522 24.87 -30.41 -40.39
C GLY A 522 26.25 -30.30 -41.04
N PHE A 523 27.13 -31.22 -40.66
CA PHE A 523 28.54 -31.24 -41.03
C PHE A 523 29.00 -32.66 -41.34
N VAL A 524 29.92 -32.79 -42.30
CA VAL A 524 30.68 -34.01 -42.52
C VAL A 524 32.13 -33.77 -42.12
N PHE A 525 32.58 -34.48 -41.11
CA PHE A 525 33.95 -34.44 -40.60
C PHE A 525 34.81 -35.41 -41.39
N ARG A 526 35.96 -34.94 -41.85
CA ARG A 526 36.93 -35.74 -42.60
C ARG A 526 38.17 -36.03 -41.76
N PHE A 527 38.62 -37.28 -41.82
CA PHE A 527 39.72 -37.81 -41.04
C PHE A 527 40.70 -38.58 -41.92
N ILE A 528 41.99 -38.38 -41.65
CA ILE A 528 43.10 -39.04 -42.35
C ILE A 528 44.15 -39.56 -41.38
N GLU A 529 44.90 -40.57 -41.80
CA GLU A 529 46.15 -40.99 -41.14
C GLU A 529 47.18 -39.86 -41.23
N ARG A 530 47.82 -39.53 -40.10
CA ARG A 530 48.77 -38.42 -39.96
C ARG A 530 49.99 -38.56 -40.88
N ASP A 531 50.51 -39.78 -41.02
CA ASP A 531 51.75 -40.04 -41.76
C ASP A 531 51.50 -40.43 -43.22
N GLY A 532 50.30 -40.95 -43.54
CA GLY A 532 49.96 -41.51 -44.84
C GLY A 532 48.96 -40.67 -45.65
N GLY A 533 48.22 -39.76 -45.02
CA GLY A 533 47.18 -38.95 -45.65
C GLY A 533 46.00 -39.73 -46.21
N ARG A 534 45.93 -41.05 -45.92
CA ARG A 534 44.83 -41.92 -46.37
C ARG A 534 43.62 -41.68 -45.47
N PRO A 535 42.39 -41.65 -46.04
CA PRO A 535 41.18 -41.57 -45.24
C PRO A 535 41.15 -42.71 -44.22
N HIS A 536 40.84 -42.39 -42.97
CA HIS A 536 40.69 -43.39 -41.92
C HIS A 536 39.74 -42.88 -40.83
N THR A 537 38.66 -43.61 -40.57
CA THR A 537 37.68 -43.24 -39.54
C THR A 537 38.23 -43.54 -38.14
N PRO A 538 38.30 -42.57 -37.20
CA PRO A 538 38.69 -42.83 -35.82
C PRO A 538 37.62 -43.64 -35.08
N ASP A 539 38.02 -44.37 -34.05
CA ASP A 539 37.13 -45.04 -33.09
C ASP A 539 36.35 -44.01 -32.26
N SER A 540 36.95 -42.85 -31.96
CA SER A 540 36.22 -41.73 -31.35
C SER A 540 36.80 -40.34 -31.60
N PHE A 541 35.92 -39.34 -31.59
CA PHE A 541 36.31 -37.94 -31.60
C PHE A 541 35.27 -37.08 -30.87
N SER A 542 35.70 -35.91 -30.42
CA SER A 542 34.86 -34.90 -29.79
C SER A 542 34.73 -33.68 -30.70
N VAL A 543 33.51 -33.15 -30.82
CA VAL A 543 33.21 -31.88 -31.49
C VAL A 543 32.72 -30.89 -30.44
N GLN A 544 33.29 -29.70 -30.46
CA GLN A 544 32.79 -28.56 -29.72
C GLN A 544 32.31 -27.51 -30.73
N MET A 545 30.99 -27.25 -30.78
CA MET A 545 30.41 -26.23 -31.64
C MET A 545 29.99 -25.03 -30.80
N PHE A 546 30.54 -23.87 -31.13
CA PHE A 546 30.19 -22.59 -30.51
C PHE A 546 29.51 -21.69 -31.53
N HIS A 547 28.38 -21.10 -31.14
CA HIS A 547 27.73 -20.06 -31.94
C HIS A 547 28.18 -18.69 -31.42
N PRO A 548 29.10 -18.01 -32.12
CA PRO A 548 29.30 -16.59 -31.87
C PRO A 548 27.99 -15.87 -32.23
N GLN A 549 27.42 -15.15 -31.27
CA GLN A 549 26.23 -14.32 -31.49
C GLN A 549 26.48 -13.27 -32.57
#